data_AF-A0A838WRM2-F1
#
_entry.id   AF-A0A838WRM2-F1
#
_cell.length_a   1.000
_cell.length_b   1.000
_cell.length_c   1.000
_cell.angle_alpha   90.00
_cell.angle_beta   90.00
_cell.angle_gamma   90.00
#
_symmetry.space_group_name_H-M   'P 1'
#
loop_
_entity.id
_entity.type
_entity.pdbx_description
1 polymer ?
#
loop_
_entity_poly.entity_id
_entity_poly.type
_entity_poly.pdbx_seq_one_letter_code
_entity_poly.pdbx_strand_id
1 'polypeptide(L)'
;ATVTVDPTADTTPESDETVIFTLASGTGYTIGTTSGVTGTITNDDTQVTLTVSPSSVAEDGTTNLVYTFTRTGPTTNTLAVNYTIGGTATNGSDYN
;
A
#
# COMPACT_ATOMS: atom_id res chain seq x y z
N ALA A 1 7.86 23.72 -26.05
CA ALA A 1 8.68 22.54 -25.70
C ALA A 1 8.13 21.95 -24.41
N THR A 2 8.31 20.65 -24.19
CA THR A 2 7.85 19.92 -23.00
C THR A 2 8.99 19.06 -22.46
N VAL A 3 8.99 18.83 -21.14
CA VAL A 3 9.85 17.85 -20.46
C VAL A 3 8.93 16.84 -19.80
N THR A 4 9.25 15.55 -19.95
CA THR A 4 8.48 14.45 -19.37
C THR A 4 9.31 13.78 -18.29
N VAL A 5 8.69 13.53 -17.14
CA VAL A 5 9.19 12.62 -16.11
C VAL A 5 8.28 11.41 -16.10
N ASP A 6 8.87 10.23 -16.27
CA ASP A 6 8.18 8.95 -16.35
C ASP A 6 8.51 8.14 -15.08
N PRO A 7 7.54 7.94 -14.16
CA PRO A 7 7.75 7.13 -12.97
C PRO A 7 8.16 5.69 -13.31
N THR A 8 9.04 5.10 -12.52
CA THR A 8 9.37 3.67 -12.66
C THR A 8 8.32 2.87 -11.90
N ALA A 9 7.65 1.95 -12.60
CA ALA A 9 6.67 1.07 -11.96
C ALA A 9 7.37 -0.08 -11.21
N ASP A 10 6.87 -0.41 -10.02
CA ASP A 10 7.22 -1.64 -9.33
C ASP A 10 6.05 -2.24 -8.53
N THR A 11 6.32 -2.91 -7.41
CA THR A 11 5.30 -3.60 -6.58
C THR A 11 5.52 -3.36 -5.08
N THR A 12 6.41 -2.45 -4.73
CA THR A 12 6.85 -2.17 -3.37
C THR A 12 5.95 -1.09 -2.81
N PRO A 13 5.18 -1.35 -1.74
CA PRO A 13 4.34 -0.32 -1.16
C PRO A 13 5.17 0.82 -0.58
N GLU A 14 5.03 1.99 -1.17
CA GLU A 14 5.71 3.22 -0.78
C GLU A 14 4.72 4.33 -0.39
N SER A 15 5.24 5.45 0.08
CA SER A 15 4.43 6.68 0.25
C SER A 15 4.44 7.49 -1.04
N ASP A 16 3.49 8.41 -1.20
CA ASP A 16 3.52 9.36 -2.31
C ASP A 16 4.83 10.19 -2.29
N GLU A 17 5.44 10.33 -3.46
CA GLU A 17 6.71 11.04 -3.65
C GLU A 17 6.52 12.30 -4.51
N THR A 18 7.49 13.20 -4.50
CA THR A 18 7.38 14.48 -5.24
C THR A 18 8.57 14.73 -6.15
N VAL A 19 8.30 15.36 -7.29
CA VAL A 19 9.30 15.87 -8.23
C VAL A 19 9.11 17.38 -8.34
N ILE A 20 10.17 18.15 -8.18
CA ILE A 20 10.12 19.62 -8.22
C ILE A 20 10.96 20.13 -9.39
N PHE A 21 10.33 20.86 -10.32
CA PHE A 21 11.02 21.54 -11.41
C PHE A 21 11.19 23.03 -11.12
N THR A 22 12.44 23.49 -11.18
CA THR A 22 12.78 24.90 -10.97
C THR A 22 13.46 25.45 -12.21
N LEU A 23 13.03 26.62 -12.68
CA LEU A 23 13.71 27.32 -13.75
C LEU A 23 15.03 27.89 -13.24
N ALA A 24 16.13 27.54 -13.91
CA ALA A 24 17.44 28.09 -13.61
C ALA A 24 17.59 29.48 -14.25
N SER A 25 18.39 30.35 -13.62
CA SER A 25 18.77 31.64 -14.21
C SER A 25 19.65 31.46 -15.43
N GLY A 26 19.57 32.40 -16.37
CA GLY A 26 20.32 32.37 -17.61
C GLY A 26 20.29 33.71 -18.34
N THR A 27 20.98 33.77 -19.47
CA THR A 27 20.99 34.96 -20.34
C THR A 27 19.92 34.84 -21.42
N GLY A 28 19.34 35.98 -21.82
CA GLY A 28 18.36 36.03 -22.92
C GLY A 28 16.89 35.78 -22.52
N TYR A 29 16.59 35.58 -21.23
CA TYR A 29 15.22 35.46 -20.74
C TYR A 29 15.07 35.94 -19.29
N THR A 30 13.85 36.24 -18.87
CA THR A 30 13.48 36.47 -17.47
C THR A 30 12.66 35.29 -16.94
N ILE A 31 12.80 34.98 -15.65
CA ILE A 31 12.03 33.92 -15.00
C ILE A 31 10.71 34.49 -14.51
N GLY A 32 9.59 33.99 -15.02
CA GLY A 32 8.24 34.35 -14.55
C GLY A 32 7.77 33.55 -13.34
N THR A 33 8.11 32.26 -13.28
CA THR A 33 7.76 31.37 -12.17
C THR A 33 9.00 31.12 -11.31
N THR A 34 9.09 31.82 -10.18
CA THR A 34 10.29 31.85 -9.34
C THR A 34 10.35 30.74 -8.30
N SER A 35 9.22 30.12 -7.98
CA SER A 35 9.15 28.92 -7.14
C SER A 35 9.17 27.65 -8.00
N GLY A 36 9.71 26.57 -7.45
CA GLY A 36 9.63 25.26 -8.07
C GLY A 36 8.18 24.81 -8.26
N VAL A 37 7.90 24.17 -9.38
CA VAL A 37 6.61 23.56 -9.68
C VAL A 37 6.69 22.08 -9.28
N THR A 38 5.81 21.67 -8.38
CA THR A 38 5.77 20.31 -7.83
C THR A 38 4.79 19.43 -8.58
N GLY A 39 5.24 18.25 -8.99
CA GLY A 39 4.40 17.10 -9.33
C GLY A 39 4.50 16.03 -8.24
N THR A 40 3.46 15.20 -8.12
CA THR A 40 3.40 14.09 -7.17
C THR A 40 3.30 12.77 -7.93
N ILE A 41 4.10 11.79 -7.52
CA ILE A 41 3.99 10.40 -7.92
C ILE A 41 3.22 9.70 -6.81
N THR A 42 1.98 9.29 -7.11
CA THR A 42 1.14 8.60 -6.13
C THR A 42 1.45 7.13 -6.12
N ASN A 43 1.61 6.54 -4.94
CA ASN A 43 1.79 5.10 -4.81
C ASN A 43 0.53 4.36 -5.29
N ASP A 44 0.67 3.42 -6.21
CA ASP A 44 -0.39 2.54 -6.69
C ASP A 44 -0.27 1.08 -6.19
N ASP A 45 0.74 0.79 -5.37
CA ASP A 45 1.00 -0.54 -4.84
C ASP A 45 0.17 -0.87 -3.61
N THR A 46 -0.49 -2.03 -3.69
CA THR A 46 -1.37 -2.56 -2.64
C THR A 46 -0.70 -3.75 -1.95
N GLN A 47 -0.72 -3.76 -0.62
CA GLN A 47 -0.25 -4.88 0.20
C GLN A 47 -1.33 -5.37 1.15
N VAL A 48 -1.35 -6.69 1.39
CA VAL A 48 -2.21 -7.33 2.39
C VAL A 48 -1.34 -8.08 3.38
N THR A 49 -1.57 -7.84 4.67
CA THR A 49 -0.97 -8.60 5.76
C THR A 49 -2.05 -9.33 6.55
N LEU A 50 -1.67 -10.40 7.24
CA LEU A 50 -2.56 -11.24 8.04
C LEU A 50 -1.94 -11.45 9.41
N THR A 51 -2.70 -11.15 10.45
CA THR A 51 -2.30 -11.40 11.84
C THR A 51 -3.37 -12.21 12.56
N VAL A 52 -2.98 -12.90 13.64
CA VAL A 52 -3.91 -13.61 14.52
C VAL A 52 -3.72 -13.12 15.96
N SER A 53 -4.82 -12.86 16.66
CA SER A 53 -4.79 -12.54 18.08
C SER A 53 -6.07 -13.05 18.76
N PRO A 54 -5.97 -13.76 19.89
CA PRO A 54 -4.75 -14.23 20.55
C PRO A 54 -4.01 -15.30 19.70
N SER A 55 -2.76 -15.61 20.03
CA SER A 55 -1.97 -16.64 19.32
C SER A 55 -2.32 -18.07 19.71
N SER A 56 -3.07 -18.27 20.79
CA SER A 56 -3.63 -19.55 21.22
C SER A 56 -4.89 -19.35 22.05
N VAL A 57 -5.75 -20.37 22.05
CA VAL A 57 -6.96 -20.47 22.87
C VAL A 57 -7.08 -21.90 23.41
N ALA A 58 -7.81 -22.08 24.51
CA ALA A 58 -8.19 -23.41 24.97
C ALA A 58 -9.32 -23.96 24.09
N GLU A 59 -9.33 -25.26 23.83
CA GLU A 59 -10.34 -25.92 22.97
C GLU A 59 -11.77 -25.71 23.48
N ASP A 60 -11.97 -25.79 24.80
CA ASP A 60 -13.27 -25.57 25.46
C ASP A 60 -13.38 -24.16 26.08
N GLY A 61 -12.60 -23.21 25.57
CA GLY A 61 -12.62 -21.82 26.01
C GLY A 61 -13.75 -21.01 25.39
N THR A 62 -13.92 -19.76 25.85
CA THR A 62 -14.89 -18.81 25.27
C THR A 62 -14.26 -17.81 24.30
N THR A 63 -12.91 -17.78 24.21
CA THR A 63 -12.17 -16.88 23.33
C THR A 63 -11.88 -17.57 22.01
N ASN A 64 -12.11 -16.86 20.90
CA ASN A 64 -11.79 -17.35 19.55
C ASN A 64 -10.44 -16.81 19.08
N LEU A 65 -9.79 -17.55 18.18
CA LEU A 65 -8.72 -17.00 17.34
C LEU A 65 -9.33 -16.00 16.35
N VAL A 66 -8.86 -14.75 16.36
CA VAL A 66 -9.32 -13.72 15.41
C VAL A 66 -8.20 -13.43 14.41
N TYR A 67 -8.44 -13.78 13.15
CA TYR A 67 -7.56 -13.46 12.04
C TYR A 67 -7.96 -12.13 11.42
N THR A 68 -7.04 -11.17 11.41
CA THR A 68 -7.26 -9.82 10.87
C THR A 68 -6.44 -9.62 9.61
N PHE A 69 -7.13 -9.38 8.49
CA PHE A 69 -6.50 -8.94 7.24
C PHE A 69 -6.37 -7.42 7.26
N THR A 70 -5.19 -6.91 6.96
CA THR A 70 -4.95 -5.46 6.84
C THR A 70 -4.46 -5.17 5.44
N ARG A 71 -5.16 -4.26 4.74
CA ARG A 71 -4.75 -3.74 3.45
C ARG A 71 -4.10 -2.37 3.63
N THR A 72 -2.94 -2.16 2.99
CA THR A 72 -2.25 -0.87 2.89
C THR A 72 -2.09 -0.47 1.41
N GLY A 73 -1.74 0.79 1.16
CA GLY A 73 -1.75 1.37 -0.18
C GLY A 73 -3.14 1.85 -0.62
N PRO A 74 -3.42 1.96 -1.92
CA PRO A 74 -4.72 2.37 -2.43
C PRO A 74 -5.85 1.46 -1.94
N THR A 75 -6.95 2.03 -1.47
CA THR A 75 -8.14 1.30 -0.96
C THR A 75 -9.42 1.57 -1.75
N THR A 76 -9.35 2.43 -2.76
CA THR A 76 -10.50 2.85 -3.57
C THR A 76 -11.07 1.75 -4.45
N ASN A 77 -10.20 0.87 -4.97
CA ASN A 77 -10.59 -0.25 -5.81
C ASN A 77 -10.90 -1.49 -4.97
N THR A 78 -11.92 -2.25 -5.35
CA THR A 78 -12.22 -3.56 -4.75
C THR A 78 -11.04 -4.53 -4.92
N LEU A 79 -10.68 -5.24 -3.86
CA LEU A 79 -9.64 -6.27 -3.87
C LEU A 79 -10.21 -7.59 -3.34
N ALA A 80 -10.10 -8.66 -4.12
CA ALA A 80 -10.37 -10.01 -3.66
C ALA A 80 -9.11 -10.61 -3.02
N VAL A 81 -9.18 -11.02 -1.76
CA VAL A 81 -8.08 -11.70 -1.06
C VAL A 81 -8.43 -13.18 -0.94
N ASN A 82 -7.64 -14.03 -1.60
CA ASN A 82 -7.80 -15.47 -1.53
C ASN A 82 -7.03 -16.03 -0.34
N TYR A 83 -7.60 -17.00 0.37
CA TYR A 83 -6.97 -17.66 1.52
C TYR A 83 -7.30 -19.15 1.54
N THR A 84 -6.45 -19.91 2.24
CA THR A 84 -6.65 -21.34 2.51
C THR A 84 -6.49 -21.59 4.01
N ILE A 85 -7.29 -22.49 4.56
CA ILE A 85 -7.16 -22.93 5.97
C ILE A 85 -6.62 -24.35 5.98
N GLY A 86 -5.66 -24.64 6.85
CA GLY A 86 -5.04 -25.95 7.03
C GLY A 86 -4.51 -26.13 8.45
N GLY A 87 -3.87 -27.27 8.72
CA GLY A 87 -3.35 -27.62 10.05
C GLY A 87 -3.81 -29.02 10.49
N THR A 88 -3.67 -29.34 11.77
CA THR A 88 -4.13 -30.62 12.35
C THR A 88 -5.58 -30.58 12.83
N ALA A 89 -6.16 -29.38 13.00
CA ALA A 89 -7.56 -29.20 13.38
C ALA A 89 -8.49 -29.35 12.16
N THR A 90 -9.66 -29.94 12.36
CA THR A 90 -10.64 -30.30 11.34
C THR A 90 -11.85 -29.36 11.38
N ASN A 91 -12.18 -28.73 10.26
CA ASN A 91 -13.39 -27.92 10.14
C ASN A 91 -14.65 -28.80 10.33
N GLY A 92 -15.61 -28.32 11.11
CA GLY A 92 -16.82 -29.04 11.51
C GLY A 92 -16.68 -29.92 12.77
N SER A 93 -15.46 -30.22 13.21
CA SER A 93 -15.20 -30.95 14.48
C SER A 93 -14.52 -30.05 15.51
N ASP A 94 -13.45 -29.36 15.11
CA ASP A 94 -12.61 -28.57 16.02
C ASP A 94 -12.87 -27.06 15.88
N TYR A 95 -13.32 -26.60 14.73
CA TYR A 95 -13.74 -25.22 14.46
C TYR A 95 -14.77 -25.17 13.34
N ASN A 96 -15.52 -24.08 13.22
CA ASN A 96 -16.49 -23.85 12.14
C ASN A 96 -16.13 -22.61 11.34
#